data_AF-A0A009YNQ7-F1
#
_entry.id   AF-A0A009YNQ7-F1
#
_cell.length_a   1.000
_cell.length_b   1.000
_cell.length_c   1.000
_cell.angle_alpha   90.00
_cell.angle_beta   90.00
_cell.angle_gamma   90.00
#
_symmetry.space_group_name_H-M   'P 1'
#
loop_
_entity.id
_entity.type
_entity.pdbx_description
1 polymer ?
#
loop_
_entity_poly.entity_id
_entity_poly.type
_entity_poly.pdbx_seq_one_letter_code
_entity_poly.pdbx_strand_id
1 'polypeptide(L)'
;MRRFSSMRKMPIITIVLRGKSYQYGFSLIELMVVIAIVAIFAAIAIPSYQMYVRKADVASAQQEMQRIAEQLSRHKARNFSYKGFDGSYLYKDNAGTLNPNFDANKQELKIPIDSSTSKYTLTIMGSSTDEKGDTDPSNDVITQTLLTNTGLTNLGQSWSIKAESNTVTNPSNYDLLITSTGIRCMNKNKAKVTYQTCGTKDDGSEQW
;
A
#
# COMPACT_ATOMS: atom_id res chain seq x y z
N MET A 1 -26.77 -101.04 39.26
CA MET A 1 -26.79 -99.74 38.56
C MET A 1 -27.39 -98.69 39.48
N ARG A 2 -26.56 -97.80 40.06
CA ARG A 2 -27.01 -96.64 40.86
C ARG A 2 -26.44 -95.36 40.24
N ARG A 3 -27.33 -94.37 40.13
CA ARG A 3 -27.15 -93.01 39.57
C ARG A 3 -25.87 -92.33 40.05
N PHE A 4 -25.16 -91.66 39.12
CA PHE A 4 -24.25 -90.56 39.45
C PHE A 4 -24.74 -89.26 38.82
N SER A 5 -24.61 -88.22 39.64
CA SER A 5 -25.24 -86.90 39.58
C SER A 5 -24.72 -86.02 38.44
N SER A 6 -25.63 -85.29 37.80
CA SER A 6 -25.35 -84.26 36.80
C SER A 6 -24.82 -82.98 37.49
N MET A 7 -23.54 -82.68 37.32
CA MET A 7 -22.94 -81.40 37.70
C MET A 7 -23.26 -80.34 36.63
N ARG A 8 -24.07 -79.34 36.99
CA ARG A 8 -24.29 -78.15 36.16
C ARG A 8 -23.06 -77.24 36.23
N LYS A 9 -22.43 -76.96 35.08
CA LYS A 9 -21.43 -75.89 34.93
C LYS A 9 -22.12 -74.53 35.10
N MET A 10 -21.64 -73.69 36.01
CA MET A 10 -22.01 -72.27 36.11
C MET A 10 -21.11 -71.43 35.19
N PRO A 11 -21.64 -70.46 34.42
CA PRO A 11 -20.81 -69.52 33.67
C PRO A 11 -20.23 -68.42 34.57
N ILE A 12 -18.95 -68.13 34.39
CA ILE A 12 -18.22 -67.04 35.07
C ILE A 12 -18.65 -65.71 34.42
N ILE A 13 -19.42 -64.91 35.16
CA ILE A 13 -19.80 -63.55 34.76
C ILE A 13 -18.58 -62.65 34.93
N THR A 14 -17.89 -62.36 33.83
CA THR A 14 -16.80 -61.38 33.79
C THR A 14 -17.40 -59.98 33.79
N ILE A 15 -17.33 -59.28 34.93
CA ILE A 15 -17.77 -57.89 35.06
C ILE A 15 -16.75 -57.00 34.36
N VAL A 16 -17.09 -56.49 33.17
CA VAL A 16 -16.30 -55.45 32.50
C VAL A 16 -16.55 -54.12 33.22
N LEU A 17 -15.59 -53.68 34.04
CA LEU A 17 -15.59 -52.34 34.63
C LEU A 17 -15.31 -51.31 33.52
N ARG A 18 -16.38 -50.78 32.93
CA ARG A 18 -16.31 -49.71 31.94
C ARG A 18 -15.99 -48.40 32.66
N GLY A 19 -14.72 -48.00 32.66
CA GLY A 19 -14.26 -46.70 33.15
C GLY A 19 -15.01 -45.58 32.42
N LYS A 20 -15.74 -44.76 33.18
CA LYS A 20 -16.52 -43.65 32.65
C LYS A 20 -15.55 -42.50 32.36
N SER A 21 -15.15 -42.34 31.11
CA SER A 21 -14.37 -41.18 30.66
C SER A 21 -15.19 -39.92 30.94
N TYR A 22 -14.72 -39.07 31.86
CA TYR A 22 -15.31 -37.75 32.06
C TYR A 22 -15.08 -36.94 30.77
N GLN A 23 -16.15 -36.73 30.01
CA GLN A 23 -16.15 -35.79 28.90
C GLN A 23 -16.07 -34.39 29.50
N TYR A 24 -14.87 -33.80 29.50
CA TYR A 24 -14.67 -32.38 29.84
C TYR A 24 -15.17 -31.54 28.66
N GLY A 25 -16.48 -31.30 28.62
CA GLY A 25 -17.10 -30.39 27.66
C GLY A 25 -16.97 -28.94 28.12
N PHE A 26 -16.66 -28.04 27.18
CA PHE A 26 -16.69 -26.60 27.40
C PHE A 26 -18.10 -26.16 27.81
N SER A 27 -18.23 -25.33 28.84
CA SER A 27 -19.54 -24.79 29.22
C SER A 27 -19.93 -23.63 28.30
N LEU A 28 -21.23 -23.53 27.98
CA LEU A 28 -21.77 -22.39 27.20
C LEU A 28 -21.46 -21.05 27.87
N ILE A 29 -21.48 -21.01 29.21
CA ILE A 29 -21.15 -19.78 29.96
C ILE A 29 -19.68 -19.40 29.84
N GLU A 30 -18.78 -20.39 29.78
CA GLU A 30 -17.35 -20.18 29.64
C GLU A 30 -17.04 -19.57 28.27
N LEU A 31 -17.71 -20.06 27.23
CA LEU A 31 -17.62 -19.48 25.89
C LEU A 31 -18.16 -18.05 25.84
N MET A 32 -19.30 -17.76 26.50
CA MET A 32 -19.87 -16.40 26.49
C MET A 32 -18.93 -15.36 27.11
N VAL A 33 -18.27 -15.70 28.22
CA VAL A 33 -17.31 -14.79 28.86
C VAL A 33 -16.09 -14.57 27.96
N VAL A 34 -15.57 -15.61 27.32
CA VAL A 34 -14.43 -15.48 26.39
C VAL A 34 -14.78 -14.56 25.21
N ILE A 35 -15.95 -14.74 24.60
CA ILE A 35 -16.40 -13.90 23.49
C ILE A 35 -16.56 -12.45 23.95
N ALA A 36 -17.11 -12.21 25.13
CA ALA A 36 -17.26 -10.86 25.67
C ALA A 36 -15.89 -10.15 25.85
N ILE A 37 -14.89 -10.86 26.38
CA ILE A 37 -13.54 -10.30 26.56
C ILE A 37 -12.88 -10.02 25.19
N VAL A 38 -12.96 -10.96 24.24
CA VAL A 38 -12.40 -10.79 22.89
C VAL A 38 -13.06 -9.62 22.17
N ALA A 39 -14.38 -9.43 22.31
CA ALA A 39 -15.10 -8.32 21.71
C ALA A 39 -14.60 -6.95 22.22
N ILE A 40 -14.35 -6.83 23.53
CA ILE A 40 -13.80 -5.60 24.14
C ILE A 40 -12.41 -5.29 23.56
N PHE A 41 -11.54 -6.30 23.47
CA PHE A 41 -10.20 -6.10 22.88
C PHE A 41 -10.26 -5.76 21.39
N ALA A 42 -11.11 -6.44 20.62
CA ALA A 42 -11.27 -6.21 19.19
C ALA A 42 -11.70 -4.78 18.88
N ALA A 43 -12.58 -4.19 19.70
CA ALA A 43 -13.06 -2.82 19.53
C ALA A 43 -11.93 -1.76 19.52
N ILE A 44 -10.85 -2.01 20.28
CA ILE A 44 -9.69 -1.11 20.36
C ILE A 44 -8.61 -1.53 19.35
N ALA A 45 -8.39 -2.84 19.20
CA ALA A 45 -7.31 -3.37 18.38
C ALA A 45 -7.52 -3.14 16.88
N ILE A 46 -8.75 -3.30 16.37
CA ILE A 46 -9.05 -3.17 14.93
C ILE A 46 -8.72 -1.78 14.38
N PRO A 47 -9.25 -0.66 14.92
CA PRO A 47 -8.95 0.67 14.38
C PRO A 47 -7.46 1.02 14.53
N SER A 48 -6.82 0.59 15.63
CA SER A 48 -5.38 0.80 15.85
C SER A 48 -4.54 0.09 14.77
N TYR A 49 -4.84 -1.18 14.49
CA TYR A 49 -4.16 -1.95 13.45
C TYR A 49 -4.36 -1.36 12.06
N GLN A 50 -5.58 -0.89 11.73
CA GLN A 50 -5.84 -0.22 10.46
C GLN A 50 -4.99 1.04 10.28
N MET A 51 -4.82 1.84 11.34
CA MET A 51 -3.95 3.02 11.30
C MET A 51 -2.47 2.66 11.13
N TYR A 52 -2.01 1.57 11.75
CA TYR A 52 -0.65 1.05 11.55
C TYR A 52 -0.40 0.64 10.09
N VAL A 53 -1.31 -0.14 9.51
CA VAL A 53 -1.19 -0.59 8.11
C VAL A 53 -1.18 0.61 7.15
N ARG A 54 -2.03 1.62 7.37
CA ARG A 54 -2.04 2.85 6.54
C ARG A 54 -0.70 3.58 6.61
N LYS A 55 -0.09 3.71 7.80
CA LYS A 55 1.23 4.31 7.96
C LYS A 55 2.31 3.52 7.23
N ALA A 56 2.24 2.19 7.26
CA ALA A 56 3.16 1.33 6.52
C ALA A 56 3.00 1.52 5.00
N ASP A 57 1.76 1.66 4.51
CA ASP A 57 1.48 1.91 3.09
C ASP A 57 2.01 3.27 2.63
N VAL A 58 1.82 4.32 3.45
CA VAL A 58 2.40 5.66 3.22
C VAL A 58 3.93 5.58 3.18
N ALA A 59 4.54 4.91 4.16
CA ALA A 59 6.00 4.77 4.23
C ALA A 59 6.57 4.02 3.01
N SER A 60 5.88 3.01 2.50
CA SER A 60 6.26 2.31 1.28
C SER A 60 6.20 3.22 0.05
N ALA A 61 5.15 4.05 -0.07
CA ALA A 61 5.06 5.05 -1.12
C ALA A 61 6.21 6.05 -1.05
N GLN A 62 6.48 6.59 0.14
CA GLN A 62 7.58 7.52 0.39
C GLN A 62 8.92 6.91 0.00
N GLN A 63 9.18 5.65 0.33
CA GLN A 63 10.41 4.95 -0.01
C GLN A 63 10.61 4.88 -1.53
N GLU A 64 9.59 4.46 -2.29
CA GLU A 64 9.69 4.40 -3.76
C GLU A 64 9.82 5.79 -4.39
N MET A 65 9.14 6.82 -3.85
CA MET A 65 9.30 8.20 -4.29
C MET A 65 10.75 8.69 -4.10
N GLN A 66 11.37 8.40 -2.95
CA GLN A 66 12.78 8.76 -2.70
C GLN A 66 13.73 8.01 -3.63
N ARG A 67 13.46 6.73 -3.91
CA ARG A 67 14.24 5.93 -4.87
C ARG A 67 14.20 6.54 -6.27
N ILE A 68 13.03 6.93 -6.76
CA ILE A 68 12.88 7.59 -8.06
C ILE A 68 13.58 8.95 -8.05
N ALA A 69 13.44 9.74 -6.98
CA ALA A 69 14.09 11.06 -6.84
C ALA A 69 15.62 10.97 -6.90
N GLU A 70 16.21 9.95 -6.29
CA GLU A 70 17.64 9.68 -6.37
C GLU A 70 18.07 9.40 -7.83
N GLN A 71 17.28 8.60 -8.54
CA GLN A 71 17.55 8.23 -9.92
C GLN A 71 17.40 9.40 -10.89
N LEU A 72 16.42 10.28 -10.66
CA LEU A 72 16.30 11.56 -11.34
C LEU A 72 17.55 12.42 -11.11
N SER A 73 18.04 12.49 -9.87
CA SER A 73 19.26 13.23 -9.53
C SER A 73 20.49 12.68 -10.25
N ARG A 74 20.61 11.35 -10.32
CA ARG A 74 21.66 10.66 -11.10
C ARG A 74 21.55 10.93 -12.60
N HIS A 75 20.33 10.98 -13.14
CA HIS A 75 20.10 11.31 -14.55
C HIS A 75 20.50 12.74 -14.87
N LYS A 76 20.11 13.72 -14.05
CA LYS A 76 20.52 15.13 -14.23
C LYS A 76 22.02 15.31 -14.12
N ALA A 77 22.70 14.58 -13.23
CA ALA A 77 24.15 14.65 -13.11
C ALA A 77 24.87 14.20 -14.41
N ARG A 78 24.28 13.30 -15.20
CA ARG A 78 24.85 12.82 -16.46
C ARG A 78 24.42 13.64 -17.68
N ASN A 79 23.16 14.09 -17.70
CA ASN A 79 22.54 14.70 -18.88
C ASN A 79 22.33 16.21 -18.74
N PHE A 80 22.69 16.80 -17.61
CA PHE A 80 22.47 18.21 -17.23
C PHE A 80 21.00 18.67 -17.19
N SER A 81 20.06 17.79 -17.51
CA SER A 81 18.61 18.01 -17.48
C SER A 81 17.89 16.72 -17.07
N TYR A 82 16.66 16.83 -16.58
CA TYR A 82 15.76 15.69 -16.34
C TYR A 82 15.02 15.23 -17.61
N LYS A 83 15.14 15.96 -18.71
CA LYS A 83 14.56 15.60 -20.00
C LYS A 83 15.04 14.22 -20.46
N GLY A 84 14.13 13.45 -21.04
CA GLY A 84 14.38 12.08 -21.48
C GLY A 84 14.50 11.07 -20.34
N PHE A 85 14.23 11.44 -19.08
CA PHE A 85 14.19 10.46 -18.00
C PHE A 85 13.00 9.51 -18.20
N ASP A 86 13.31 8.22 -18.28
CA ASP A 86 12.33 7.13 -18.29
C ASP A 86 12.57 6.27 -17.05
N GLY A 87 11.58 6.13 -16.18
CA GLY A 87 11.65 5.31 -14.96
C GLY A 87 11.56 3.80 -15.22
N SER A 88 11.22 3.36 -16.44
CA SER A 88 10.96 1.95 -16.76
C SER A 88 12.11 1.01 -16.39
N TYR A 89 13.36 1.46 -16.51
CA TYR A 89 14.53 0.63 -16.23
C TYR A 89 14.65 0.21 -14.76
N LEU A 90 14.03 0.96 -13.83
CA LEU A 90 14.04 0.64 -12.40
C LEU A 90 13.17 -0.56 -12.04
N TYR A 91 12.21 -0.88 -12.92
CA TYR A 91 11.18 -1.88 -12.72
C TYR A 91 11.25 -2.99 -13.76
N LYS A 92 12.41 -3.18 -14.39
CA LYS A 92 12.70 -4.34 -15.23
C LYS A 92 13.35 -5.45 -14.40
N ASP A 93 12.99 -6.69 -14.69
CA ASP A 93 13.69 -7.85 -14.16
C ASP A 93 15.07 -8.04 -14.83
N ASN A 94 15.81 -9.05 -14.40
CA ASN A 94 17.13 -9.38 -14.97
C ASN A 94 17.06 -9.80 -16.45
N ALA A 95 15.89 -10.22 -16.94
CA ALA A 95 15.65 -10.56 -18.33
C ALA A 95 15.22 -9.34 -19.18
N GLY A 96 15.05 -8.16 -18.57
CA GLY A 96 14.62 -6.93 -19.22
C GLY A 96 13.10 -6.77 -19.36
N THR A 97 12.32 -7.68 -18.78
CA THR A 97 10.85 -7.63 -18.79
C THR A 97 10.38 -6.56 -17.82
N LEU A 98 9.53 -5.63 -18.29
CA LEU A 98 8.96 -4.58 -17.46
C LEU A 98 7.90 -5.16 -16.52
N ASN A 99 7.93 -4.74 -15.25
CA ASN A 99 6.90 -5.09 -14.29
C ASN A 99 5.53 -4.53 -14.75
N PRO A 100 4.46 -5.33 -14.75
CA PRO A 100 3.13 -4.91 -15.21
C PRO A 100 2.52 -3.76 -14.41
N ASN A 101 3.02 -3.51 -13.20
CA ASN A 101 2.60 -2.39 -12.36
C ASN A 101 3.27 -1.07 -12.73
N PHE A 102 4.21 -1.04 -13.69
CA PHE A 102 4.75 0.19 -14.26
C PHE A 102 4.20 0.45 -15.67
N ASP A 103 3.61 1.61 -15.88
CA ASP A 103 3.18 2.11 -17.19
C ASP A 103 4.23 3.08 -17.76
N ALA A 104 5.01 2.60 -18.73
CA ALA A 104 6.06 3.39 -19.37
C ALA A 104 5.54 4.61 -20.15
N ASN A 105 4.31 4.55 -20.67
CA ASN A 105 3.75 5.65 -21.45
C ASN A 105 3.29 6.81 -20.56
N LYS A 106 2.84 6.49 -19.34
CA LYS A 106 2.38 7.48 -18.36
C LYS A 106 3.41 7.80 -17.28
N GLN A 107 4.51 7.04 -17.23
CA GLN A 107 5.49 7.10 -16.14
C GLN A 107 4.80 6.93 -14.77
N GLU A 108 3.89 5.94 -14.70
CA GLU A 108 3.09 5.61 -13.53
C GLU A 108 3.54 4.28 -12.92
N LEU A 109 3.72 4.25 -11.59
CA LEU A 109 3.97 3.03 -10.83
C LEU A 109 2.81 2.75 -9.88
N LYS A 110 2.24 1.57 -9.97
CA LYS A 110 1.30 1.03 -8.98
C LYS A 110 2.08 0.30 -7.89
N ILE A 111 1.80 0.64 -6.64
CA ILE A 111 2.38 -0.06 -5.48
C ILE A 111 1.27 -0.63 -4.59
N PRO A 112 1.47 -1.79 -3.96
CA PRO A 112 2.69 -2.62 -3.95
C PRO A 112 3.05 -3.23 -5.32
N ILE A 113 4.35 -3.27 -5.63
CA ILE A 113 4.91 -3.65 -6.95
C ILE A 113 4.58 -5.10 -7.34
N ASP A 114 4.32 -5.97 -6.36
CA ASP A 114 4.05 -7.40 -6.56
C ASP A 114 2.58 -7.76 -6.33
N SER A 115 1.68 -6.77 -6.35
CA SER A 115 0.25 -6.97 -6.15
C SER A 115 -0.55 -6.50 -7.36
N SER A 116 -1.63 -7.22 -7.67
CA SER A 116 -2.67 -6.74 -8.58
C SER A 116 -3.56 -5.65 -7.93
N THR A 117 -3.54 -5.55 -6.60
CA THR A 117 -4.29 -4.55 -5.84
C THR A 117 -3.38 -3.39 -5.49
N SER A 118 -3.39 -2.38 -6.35
CA SER A 118 -2.67 -1.13 -6.12
C SER A 118 -3.31 -0.34 -4.97
N LYS A 119 -2.50 0.01 -3.98
CA LYS A 119 -2.87 0.92 -2.88
C LYS A 119 -2.52 2.37 -3.20
N TYR A 120 -1.45 2.57 -3.98
CA TYR A 120 -0.99 3.88 -4.44
C TYR A 120 -0.61 3.81 -5.91
N THR A 121 -0.79 4.94 -6.60
CA THR A 121 -0.27 5.19 -7.95
C THR A 121 0.67 6.39 -7.88
N LEU A 122 1.94 6.18 -8.19
CA LEU A 122 2.96 7.21 -8.27
C LEU A 122 3.08 7.68 -9.71
N THR A 123 3.06 8.98 -9.95
CA THR A 123 3.23 9.55 -11.29
C THR A 123 4.39 10.53 -11.27
N ILE A 124 5.28 10.41 -12.27
CA ILE A 124 6.46 11.27 -12.43
C ILE A 124 6.18 12.27 -13.55
N MET A 125 6.19 13.56 -13.22
CA MET A 125 5.99 14.64 -14.19
C MET A 125 7.14 15.64 -14.13
N GLY A 126 7.41 16.28 -15.26
CA GLY A 126 8.21 17.47 -15.39
C GLY A 126 7.33 18.71 -15.54
N SER A 127 7.94 19.87 -15.34
CA SER A 127 7.33 21.15 -15.69
C SER A 127 7.61 21.47 -17.15
N SER A 128 6.58 21.83 -17.91
CA SER A 128 6.72 22.60 -19.15
C SER A 128 6.19 24.01 -18.93
N THR A 129 6.81 24.96 -19.63
CA THR A 129 6.18 26.25 -19.92
C THR A 129 5.37 26.08 -21.19
N ASP A 130 4.17 26.65 -21.24
CA ASP A 130 3.32 26.57 -22.44
C ASP A 130 4.06 27.03 -23.70
N GLU A 131 3.75 26.39 -24.83
CA GLU A 131 4.39 26.62 -26.13
C GLU A 131 4.02 27.98 -26.77
N LYS A 132 3.26 28.83 -26.07
CA LYS A 132 2.92 30.16 -26.53
C LYS A 132 3.77 31.14 -25.75
N GLY A 133 4.62 31.89 -26.47
CA GLY A 133 5.15 33.16 -26.00
C GLY A 133 4.02 34.17 -25.77
N ASP A 134 3.18 33.89 -24.78
CA ASP A 134 2.22 34.83 -24.22
C ASP A 134 2.91 35.49 -23.03
N THR A 135 3.25 36.76 -23.19
CA THR A 135 3.84 37.61 -22.17
C THR A 135 2.78 38.07 -21.18
N ASP A 136 2.09 37.12 -20.54
CA ASP A 136 1.28 37.40 -19.37
C ASP A 136 1.93 36.78 -18.13
N PRO A 137 2.65 37.56 -17.29
CA PRO A 137 3.26 37.07 -16.06
C PRO A 137 2.23 36.61 -15.01
N SER A 138 0.93 36.75 -15.28
CA SER A 138 -0.18 36.28 -14.44
C SER A 138 -0.63 34.85 -14.77
N ASN A 139 -0.22 34.31 -15.92
CA ASN A 139 -0.74 33.04 -16.47
C ASN A 139 0.38 32.00 -16.63
N ASP A 140 1.29 31.92 -15.64
CA ASP A 140 2.25 30.83 -15.48
C ASP A 140 1.52 29.52 -15.14
N VAL A 141 0.72 29.01 -16.09
CA VAL A 141 0.16 27.68 -16.01
C VAL A 141 1.32 26.75 -16.29
N ILE A 142 2.01 26.35 -15.22
CA ILE A 142 2.95 25.25 -15.25
C ILE A 142 2.17 24.02 -15.73
N THR A 143 2.25 23.73 -17.04
CA THR A 143 1.69 22.54 -17.63
C THR A 143 2.58 21.36 -17.29
N GLN A 144 1.94 20.27 -16.90
CA GLN A 144 2.64 19.05 -16.51
C GLN A 144 2.94 18.25 -17.76
N THR A 145 4.20 17.90 -17.98
CA THR A 145 4.65 17.12 -19.13
C THR A 145 5.40 15.87 -18.69
N LEU A 146 5.34 14.81 -19.48
CA LEU A 146 6.16 13.63 -19.23
C LEU A 146 7.62 13.97 -19.50
N LEU A 147 8.50 13.59 -18.58
CA LEU A 147 9.94 13.82 -18.75
C LEU A 147 10.50 13.08 -19.98
N THR A 148 9.88 11.99 -20.40
CA THR A 148 10.21 11.23 -21.61
C THR A 148 9.91 12.00 -22.90
N ASN A 149 9.04 13.02 -22.86
CA ASN A 149 8.73 13.84 -24.03
C ASN A 149 9.95 14.70 -24.40
N THR A 150 10.47 14.52 -25.60
CA THR A 150 11.66 15.23 -26.09
C THR A 150 11.32 16.54 -26.83
N GLY A 151 10.05 16.94 -26.91
CA GLY A 151 9.59 18.18 -27.53
C GLY A 151 10.22 19.44 -26.93
N LEU A 152 10.18 20.55 -27.67
CA LEU A 152 10.89 21.79 -27.33
C LEU A 152 10.35 22.49 -26.08
N THR A 153 9.08 22.26 -25.72
CA THR A 153 8.41 22.76 -24.50
C THR A 153 8.84 22.08 -23.22
N ASN A 154 9.39 20.86 -23.32
CA ASN A 154 9.96 20.18 -22.16
C ASN A 154 11.42 20.63 -21.99
N LEU A 155 11.63 21.52 -21.02
CA LEU A 155 12.96 21.99 -20.63
C LEU A 155 13.68 21.01 -19.68
N GLY A 156 12.93 20.09 -19.04
CA GLY A 156 13.45 19.13 -18.08
C GLY A 156 14.20 19.77 -16.90
N GLN A 157 13.82 20.99 -16.52
CA GLN A 157 14.52 21.74 -15.47
C GLN A 157 14.08 21.31 -14.06
N SER A 158 12.83 20.90 -13.92
CA SER A 158 12.22 20.46 -12.67
C SER A 158 11.40 19.18 -12.88
N TRP A 159 11.18 18.49 -11.78
CA TRP A 159 10.31 17.33 -11.69
C TRP A 159 9.46 17.39 -10.42
N SER A 160 8.34 16.68 -10.47
CA SER A 160 7.42 16.43 -9.37
C SER A 160 6.97 14.97 -9.41
N ILE A 161 7.03 14.29 -8.27
CA ILE A 161 6.49 12.95 -8.10
C ILE A 161 5.28 13.08 -7.19
N LYS A 162 4.11 12.67 -7.69
CA LYS A 162 2.87 12.64 -6.92
C LYS A 162 2.49 11.19 -6.66
N ALA A 163 2.12 10.87 -5.42
CA ALA A 163 1.56 9.57 -5.07
C ALA A 163 0.10 9.74 -4.67
N GLU A 164 -0.80 9.13 -5.44
CA GLU A 164 -2.23 9.16 -5.19
C GLU A 164 -2.68 7.83 -4.60
N SER A 165 -3.36 7.88 -3.47
CA SER A 165 -3.94 6.72 -2.83
C SER A 165 -5.14 6.20 -3.62
N ASN A 166 -5.33 4.89 -3.58
CA ASN A 166 -6.48 4.23 -4.16
C ASN A 166 -7.67 4.33 -3.18
N THR A 167 -8.61 5.21 -3.50
CA THR A 167 -9.79 5.51 -2.70
C THR A 167 -10.73 4.32 -2.50
N VAL A 168 -10.68 3.31 -3.37
CA VAL A 168 -11.46 2.07 -3.21
C VAL A 168 -10.90 1.21 -2.08
N THR A 169 -9.58 1.13 -1.98
CA THR A 169 -8.92 0.30 -0.96
C THR A 169 -8.78 1.04 0.37
N ASN A 170 -8.47 2.34 0.33
CA ASN A 170 -8.15 3.16 1.50
C ASN A 170 -8.57 4.62 1.27
N PRO A 171 -9.85 4.97 1.43
CA PRO A 171 -10.37 6.32 1.15
C PRO A 171 -9.85 7.41 2.09
N SER A 172 -9.25 7.04 3.22
CA SER A 172 -8.74 7.99 4.23
C SER A 172 -7.21 8.06 4.26
N ASN A 173 -6.54 7.57 3.22
CA ASN A 173 -5.08 7.62 3.18
C ASN A 173 -4.59 9.00 2.72
N TYR A 174 -3.32 9.28 2.98
CA TYR A 174 -2.69 10.52 2.53
C TYR A 174 -2.23 10.37 1.08
N ASP A 175 -2.47 11.39 0.27
CA ASP A 175 -1.80 11.60 -1.01
C ASP A 175 -0.54 12.43 -0.77
N LEU A 176 0.52 12.15 -1.52
CA LEU A 176 1.85 12.70 -1.27
C LEU A 176 2.40 13.44 -2.49
N LEU A 177 3.25 14.42 -2.23
CA LEU A 177 4.02 15.13 -3.24
C LEU A 177 5.47 15.28 -2.77
N ILE A 178 6.40 15.01 -3.69
CA ILE A 178 7.78 15.48 -3.61
C ILE A 178 8.17 16.18 -4.90
N THR A 179 8.87 17.30 -4.80
CA THR A 179 9.34 18.06 -5.96
C THR A 179 10.86 18.22 -5.93
N SER A 180 11.42 18.48 -7.11
CA SER A 180 12.82 18.87 -7.31
C SER A 180 13.24 20.15 -6.57
N THR A 181 12.28 21.01 -6.20
CA THR A 181 12.50 22.23 -5.42
C THR A 181 12.55 21.98 -3.91
N GLY A 182 12.31 20.74 -3.48
CA GLY A 182 12.37 20.35 -2.07
C GLY A 182 11.03 20.38 -1.33
N ILE A 183 9.91 20.63 -2.03
CA ILE A 183 8.58 20.49 -1.41
C ILE A 183 8.38 19.02 -1.08
N ARG A 184 8.03 18.73 0.17
CA ARG A 184 7.62 17.41 0.67
C ARG A 184 6.39 17.63 1.52
N CYS A 185 5.25 17.21 0.99
CA CYS A 185 3.98 17.42 1.66
C CYS A 185 3.02 16.27 1.38
N MET A 186 1.97 16.20 2.19
CA MET A 186 0.91 15.24 2.06
C MET A 186 -0.42 15.83 2.51
N ASN A 187 -1.52 15.33 1.96
CA ASN A 187 -2.88 15.71 2.35
C ASN A 187 -3.85 14.54 2.11
N LYS A 188 -4.84 14.37 2.99
CA LYS A 188 -5.92 13.39 2.80
C LYS A 188 -6.92 13.82 1.73
N ASN A 189 -7.01 15.11 1.44
CA ASN A 189 -7.85 15.65 0.38
C ASN A 189 -7.08 15.61 -0.95
N LYS A 190 -7.37 14.58 -1.76
CA LYS A 190 -6.77 14.35 -3.07
C LYS A 190 -6.80 15.58 -3.99
N ALA A 191 -7.88 16.35 -3.98
CA ALA A 191 -8.03 17.52 -4.85
C ALA A 191 -7.04 18.65 -4.52
N LYS A 192 -6.44 18.62 -3.33
CA LYS A 192 -5.46 19.62 -2.87
C LYS A 192 -4.02 19.22 -3.20
N VAL A 193 -3.77 17.95 -3.51
CA VAL A 193 -2.45 17.45 -3.90
C VAL A 193 -2.27 17.57 -5.41
N THR A 194 -1.67 18.68 -5.83
CA THR A 194 -1.25 18.92 -7.21
C THR A 194 0.23 18.56 -7.37
N TYR A 195 0.80 18.82 -8.55
CA TYR A 195 2.23 18.63 -8.80
C TYR A 195 3.09 19.79 -8.28
N GLN A 196 2.47 20.78 -7.63
CA GLN A 196 3.13 21.99 -7.14
C GLN A 196 2.91 22.20 -5.64
N THR A 197 1.79 21.72 -5.08
CA THR A 197 1.43 21.93 -3.67
C THR A 197 0.50 20.84 -3.14
N CYS A 198 0.39 20.72 -1.81
CA CYS A 198 -0.60 19.90 -1.12
C CYS A 198 -1.73 20.72 -0.46
N GLY A 199 -1.86 22.00 -0.83
CA GLY A 199 -2.79 22.95 -0.23
C GLY A 199 -2.22 23.65 1.00
N THR A 200 -3.07 24.39 1.71
CA THR A 200 -2.70 25.13 2.92
C THR A 200 -2.84 24.26 4.17
N LYS A 201 -2.37 24.77 5.33
CA LYS A 201 -2.57 24.09 6.62
C LYS A 201 -4.06 23.92 6.96
N ASP A 202 -4.89 24.89 6.59
CA ASP A 202 -6.34 24.83 6.80
C ASP A 202 -7.01 23.74 5.94
N ASP A 203 -6.44 23.44 4.79
CA ASP A 203 -6.84 22.33 3.93
C ASP A 203 -6.35 20.96 4.46
N GLY A 204 -5.64 20.92 5.59
CA GLY A 204 -5.07 19.69 6.16
C GLY A 204 -3.73 19.27 5.55
N SER A 205 -3.00 20.21 4.93
CA SER A 205 -1.66 19.95 4.39
C SER A 205 -0.64 19.78 5.52
N GLU A 206 0.11 18.68 5.46
CA GLU A 206 1.16 18.32 6.41
C GLU A 206 2.50 18.13 5.66
N GLN A 207 3.62 18.41 6.33
CA GLN A 207 4.97 18.09 5.83
C GLN A 207 5.40 16.71 6.32
N TRP A 208 6.28 16.05 5.56
CA TRP A 208 6.84 14.74 5.92
C TRP A 208 8.30 14.60 5.48
#